data_AF-A0A2P4S548-F1
#
_entry.id   AF-A0A2P4S548-F1
#
_cell.length_a   1.000
_cell.length_b   1.000
_cell.length_c   1.000
_cell.angle_alpha   90.00
_cell.angle_beta   90.00
_cell.angle_gamma   90.00
#
_symmetry.space_group_name_H-M   'P 1'
#
loop_
_entity.id
_entity.type
_entity.pdbx_description
1 polymer ?
#
loop_
_entity_poly.entity_id
_entity_poly.type
_entity_poly.pdbx_seq_one_letter_code
_entity_poly.pdbx_strand_id
1 'polypeptide(L)'
;MLRTLCGGGGRFFRLGPSLVPLRQPPRRGLPQQPAPAVPPAVGRWLLACSGAVAGAVVLGGVTRLTESGLSMVDWHLVKEMKPPRTQQEWEAEFQKYQQFPEFKILNHDMTLTEFKFIWYMEYSHRMWGRVVGLAYILPAAYFWRKGWLSHPMKGRVLALCGLVCFQGLLGWYMVKSGLEEKPDSHDIPRVSQYRLAAHLGSALVLYAASLWTGLSLLLPRHQVQRGA
;
A
#
# COMPACT_ATOMS: atom_id res chain seq x y z
N MET A 1 -7.90 0.68 -105.89
CA MET A 1 -8.02 2.14 -105.79
C MET A 1 -7.09 2.59 -104.67
N LEU A 2 -6.06 3.35 -105.02
CA LEU A 2 -4.88 3.73 -104.24
C LEU A 2 -5.17 4.96 -103.33
N ARG A 3 -4.54 5.01 -102.14
CA ARG A 3 -4.09 6.19 -101.33
C ARG A 3 -3.82 5.67 -99.89
N THR A 4 -2.62 5.52 -99.31
CA THR A 4 -1.49 6.45 -99.01
C THR A 4 -2.00 7.74 -98.33
N LEU A 5 -1.58 8.27 -97.17
CA LEU A 5 -0.33 8.36 -96.37
C LEU A 5 -0.74 8.79 -94.92
N CYS A 6 -0.10 8.33 -93.84
CA CYS A 6 1.07 8.90 -93.14
C CYS A 6 0.85 10.22 -92.36
N GLY A 7 1.40 10.31 -91.14
CA GLY A 7 1.57 11.50 -90.31
C GLY A 7 0.56 11.58 -89.15
N GLY A 8 0.92 11.59 -87.88
CA GLY A 8 2.15 12.10 -87.26
C GLY A 8 1.78 13.28 -86.37
N GLY A 9 2.06 13.16 -85.06
CA GLY A 9 2.27 14.31 -84.18
C GLY A 9 1.03 15.07 -83.71
N GLY A 10 0.76 15.02 -82.41
CA GLY A 10 -0.15 15.96 -81.78
C GLY A 10 -0.67 15.48 -80.43
N ARG A 11 0.22 15.40 -79.42
CA ARG A 11 -0.25 15.41 -78.03
C ARG A 11 -0.93 16.75 -77.80
N PHE A 12 -2.25 16.77 -77.90
CA PHE A 12 -3.06 17.89 -77.44
C PHE A 12 -2.93 17.95 -75.92
N PHE A 13 -2.03 18.81 -75.45
CA PHE A 13 -2.01 19.26 -74.07
C PHE A 13 -3.26 20.13 -73.87
N ARG A 14 -4.37 19.51 -73.46
CA ARG A 14 -5.50 20.25 -72.89
C ARG A 14 -5.06 20.74 -71.51
N LEU A 15 -4.68 22.00 -71.42
CA LEU A 15 -4.65 22.76 -70.17
C LEU A 15 -6.10 22.89 -69.68
N GLY A 16 -6.59 21.86 -68.98
CA GLY A 16 -7.77 21.98 -68.12
C GLY A 16 -7.38 22.76 -66.85
N PRO A 17 -8.31 23.52 -66.25
CA PRO A 17 -8.03 24.23 -65.02
C PRO A 17 -7.60 23.24 -63.95
N SER A 18 -6.43 23.46 -63.35
CA SER A 18 -5.94 22.71 -62.20
C SER A 18 -7.03 22.66 -61.14
N LEU A 19 -7.69 21.52 -61.00
CA LEU A 19 -8.54 21.23 -59.85
C LEU A 19 -7.62 21.22 -58.64
N VAL A 20 -7.61 22.32 -57.89
CA VAL A 20 -7.03 22.36 -56.55
C VAL A 20 -7.66 21.22 -55.77
N PRO A 21 -6.90 20.26 -55.22
CA PRO A 21 -7.48 19.24 -54.38
C PRO A 21 -8.08 19.96 -53.17
N LEU A 22 -9.41 19.88 -53.03
CA LEU A 22 -10.11 20.38 -51.86
C LEU A 22 -9.46 19.71 -50.64
N ARG A 23 -8.79 20.53 -49.82
CA ARG A 23 -8.16 20.12 -48.58
C ARG A 23 -9.26 19.51 -47.71
N GLN A 24 -9.28 18.19 -47.58
CA GLN A 24 -10.24 17.54 -46.68
C GLN A 24 -10.02 18.14 -45.29
N PRO A 25 -11.08 18.62 -44.61
CA PRO A 25 -10.93 19.07 -43.23
C PRO A 25 -10.33 17.91 -42.42
N PRO A 26 -9.44 18.18 -41.46
CA PRO A 26 -8.88 17.14 -40.62
C PRO A 26 -10.05 16.33 -40.06
N ARG A 27 -10.02 15.00 -40.26
CA ARG A 27 -11.01 14.09 -39.67
C ARG A 27 -11.04 14.42 -38.18
N ARG A 28 -12.12 15.08 -37.74
CA ARG A 28 -12.40 15.31 -36.32
C ARG A 28 -12.37 13.92 -35.70
N GLY A 29 -11.31 13.61 -34.96
CA GLY A 29 -11.22 12.35 -34.24
C GLY A 29 -12.50 12.19 -33.45
N LEU A 30 -13.12 11.01 -33.54
CA LEU A 30 -14.26 10.66 -32.71
C LEU A 30 -13.92 11.09 -31.27
N PRO A 31 -14.82 11.78 -30.54
CA PRO A 31 -14.54 12.19 -29.18
C PRO A 31 -14.05 10.95 -28.43
N GLN A 32 -12.78 10.97 -28.00
CA GLN A 32 -12.25 9.87 -27.21
C GLN A 32 -13.15 9.74 -26.00
N GLN A 33 -13.88 8.63 -25.93
CA GLN A 33 -14.69 8.33 -24.75
C GLN A 33 -13.74 8.40 -23.55
N PRO A 34 -14.01 9.27 -22.55
CA PRO A 34 -13.17 9.33 -21.38
C PRO A 34 -13.10 7.93 -20.79
N ALA A 35 -11.89 7.47 -20.46
CA ALA A 35 -11.71 6.16 -19.81
C ALA A 35 -12.71 6.03 -18.65
N PRO A 36 -13.31 4.85 -18.43
CA PRO A 36 -14.31 4.68 -17.39
C PRO A 36 -13.78 5.21 -16.07
N ALA A 37 -14.48 6.21 -15.51
CA ALA A 37 -14.06 6.88 -14.30
C ALA A 37 -14.04 5.88 -13.14
N VAL A 38 -12.94 5.86 -12.39
CA VAL A 38 -12.85 5.04 -11.17
C VAL A 38 -13.93 5.49 -10.19
N PRO A 39 -14.77 4.59 -9.64
CA PRO A 39 -15.84 4.99 -8.74
C PRO A 39 -15.31 5.70 -7.47
N PRO A 40 -16.03 6.70 -6.94
CA PRO A 40 -15.62 7.43 -5.73
C PRO A 40 -15.54 6.51 -4.49
N ALA A 41 -16.18 5.34 -4.52
CA ALA A 41 -16.05 4.31 -3.49
C ALA A 41 -14.58 3.86 -3.29
N VAL A 42 -13.78 3.78 -4.35
CA VAL A 42 -12.36 3.42 -4.28
C VAL A 42 -11.57 4.51 -3.54
N GLY A 43 -11.89 5.79 -3.81
CA GLY A 43 -11.27 6.92 -3.11
C GLY A 43 -11.58 6.91 -1.61
N ARG A 44 -12.86 6.73 -1.23
CA ARG A 44 -13.27 6.64 0.18
C ARG A 44 -12.63 5.46 0.91
N TRP A 45 -12.53 4.31 0.24
CA TRP A 45 -11.83 3.15 0.78
C TRP A 45 -10.35 3.45 1.07
N LEU A 46 -9.63 4.08 0.14
CA LEU A 46 -8.22 4.45 0.36
C LEU A 46 -8.04 5.46 1.50
N LEU A 47 -8.98 6.40 1.67
CA LEU A 47 -8.98 7.30 2.84
C LEU A 47 -9.21 6.55 4.15
N ALA A 48 -10.16 5.63 4.20
CA ALA A 48 -10.40 4.81 5.39
C ALA A 48 -9.17 3.96 5.74
N CYS A 49 -8.55 3.35 4.73
CA CYS A 49 -7.30 2.61 4.86
C CYS A 49 -6.14 3.49 5.34
N SER A 50 -6.02 4.72 4.83
CA SER A 50 -5.04 5.70 5.30
C SER A 50 -5.24 6.05 6.77
N GLY A 51 -6.48 6.31 7.19
CA GLY A 51 -6.83 6.53 8.60
C GLY A 51 -6.48 5.32 9.49
N ALA A 52 -6.73 4.11 9.01
CA ALA A 52 -6.37 2.88 9.73
C ALA A 52 -4.84 2.73 9.88
N VAL A 53 -4.05 3.08 8.87
CA VAL A 53 -2.57 3.11 8.95
C VAL A 53 -2.12 4.18 9.95
N ALA A 54 -2.71 5.37 9.96
CA ALA A 54 -2.40 6.40 10.95
C ALA A 54 -2.68 5.92 12.38
N GLY A 55 -3.82 5.24 12.59
CA GLY A 55 -4.12 4.58 13.87
C GLY A 55 -3.09 3.52 14.25
N ALA A 56 -2.60 2.74 13.28
CA ALA A 56 -1.55 1.75 13.50
C ALA A 56 -0.23 2.39 13.95
N VAL A 57 0.14 3.51 13.34
CA VAL A 57 1.35 4.27 13.69
C VAL A 57 1.25 4.83 15.10
N VAL A 58 0.11 5.41 15.49
CA VAL A 58 -0.11 5.91 16.85
C VAL A 58 -0.04 4.77 17.86
N LEU A 59 -0.78 3.69 17.62
CA LEU A 59 -0.81 2.52 18.49
C LEU A 59 0.59 1.89 18.65
N GLY A 60 1.33 1.74 17.55
CA GLY A 60 2.71 1.24 17.58
C GLY A 60 3.67 2.19 18.30
N GLY A 61 3.46 3.50 18.18
CA GLY A 61 4.17 4.51 18.96
C GLY A 61 3.96 4.33 20.46
N VAL A 62 2.71 4.14 20.90
CA VAL A 62 2.40 3.85 22.31
C VAL A 62 3.01 2.51 22.74
N THR A 63 2.92 1.46 21.92
CA THR A 63 3.57 0.16 22.19
C THR A 63 5.07 0.32 22.40
N ARG A 64 5.73 1.18 21.60
CA ARG A 64 7.16 1.45 21.76
C ARG A 64 7.48 2.24 23.03
N LEU A 65 6.69 3.27 23.34
CA LEU A 65 6.88 4.15 24.51
C LEU A 65 6.58 3.44 25.83
N THR A 66 5.69 2.44 25.81
CA THR A 66 5.38 1.56 26.95
C THR A 66 6.30 0.34 27.03
N GLU A 67 7.32 0.28 26.15
CA GLU A 67 8.27 -0.85 26.08
C GLU A 67 7.60 -2.22 25.96
N SER A 68 6.44 -2.28 25.32
CA SER A 68 5.66 -3.50 25.17
C SER A 68 6.02 -4.32 23.92
N GLY A 69 6.90 -3.80 23.04
CA GLY A 69 7.14 -4.37 21.71
C GLY A 69 7.83 -5.74 21.66
N LEU A 70 8.22 -6.32 22.80
CA LEU A 70 8.85 -7.64 22.93
C LEU A 70 8.13 -8.53 23.97
N SER A 71 6.92 -8.16 24.38
CA SER A 71 6.11 -8.87 25.38
C SER A 71 5.46 -10.16 24.85
N MET A 72 5.25 -10.27 23.53
CA MET A 72 4.72 -11.45 22.84
C MET A 72 5.81 -12.14 22.02
N VAL A 73 6.31 -13.25 22.55
CA VAL A 73 7.45 -13.98 22.02
C VAL A 73 7.10 -14.86 20.83
N ASP A 74 5.95 -15.52 20.92
CA ASP A 74 5.46 -16.36 19.85
C ASP A 74 5.02 -15.45 18.69
N TRP A 75 5.26 -15.88 17.44
CA TRP A 75 4.67 -15.26 16.26
C TRP A 75 3.99 -16.32 15.40
N HIS A 76 2.71 -16.52 15.65
CA HIS A 76 1.85 -17.39 14.87
C HIS A 76 0.85 -16.54 14.09
N LEU A 77 0.76 -16.78 12.79
CA LEU A 77 -0.15 -16.07 11.90
C LEU A 77 -1.62 -16.16 12.37
N VAL A 78 -2.01 -17.32 12.91
CA VAL A 78 -3.41 -17.65 13.30
C VAL A 78 -3.57 -18.00 14.78
N LYS A 79 -2.65 -18.75 15.40
CA LYS A 79 -2.82 -19.23 16.80
C LYS A 79 -2.89 -18.08 17.83
N GLU A 80 -2.15 -17.01 17.60
CA GLU A 80 -2.10 -15.84 18.50
C GLU A 80 -3.30 -14.89 18.38
N MET A 81 -4.28 -15.17 17.53
CA MET A 81 -5.50 -14.36 17.53
C MET A 81 -6.29 -14.50 18.84
N LYS A 82 -6.04 -15.54 19.63
CA LYS A 82 -6.73 -15.77 20.90
C LYS A 82 -5.83 -15.35 22.07
N PRO A 83 -6.20 -14.31 22.84
CA PRO A 83 -5.47 -13.94 24.04
C PRO A 83 -5.66 -15.00 25.15
N PRO A 84 -4.73 -15.12 26.10
CA PRO A 84 -4.90 -15.95 27.28
C PRO A 84 -6.19 -15.58 28.02
N ARG A 85 -6.96 -16.59 28.42
CA ARG A 85 -8.28 -16.43 29.06
C ARG A 85 -8.30 -16.93 30.48
N THR A 86 -7.48 -17.93 30.80
CA THR A 86 -7.40 -18.50 32.15
C THR A 86 -6.18 -17.94 32.89
N GLN A 87 -6.23 -17.99 34.22
CA GLN A 87 -5.11 -17.56 35.06
C GLN A 87 -3.85 -18.40 34.78
N GLN A 88 -4.01 -19.71 34.58
CA GLN A 88 -2.92 -20.62 34.26
C GLN A 88 -2.25 -20.31 32.90
N GLU A 89 -3.04 -19.95 31.88
CA GLU A 89 -2.50 -19.52 30.59
C GLU A 89 -1.70 -18.21 30.73
N TRP A 90 -2.19 -17.26 31.53
CA TRP A 90 -1.48 -16.01 31.81
C TRP A 90 -0.15 -16.24 32.53
N GLU A 91 -0.13 -17.13 33.53
CA GLU A 91 1.09 -17.50 34.24
C GLU A 91 2.10 -18.19 33.32
N ALA A 92 1.65 -19.06 32.42
CA ALA A 92 2.51 -19.71 31.44
C ALA A 92 3.15 -18.71 30.46
N GLU A 93 2.39 -17.76 29.93
CA GLU A 93 2.92 -16.69 29.07
C GLU A 93 3.89 -15.77 29.84
N PHE A 94 3.58 -15.44 31.09
CA PHE A 94 4.47 -14.63 31.92
C PHE A 94 5.78 -15.37 32.23
N GLN A 95 5.74 -16.66 32.55
CA GLN A 95 6.92 -17.48 32.75
C GLN A 95 7.83 -17.53 31.51
N LYS A 96 7.23 -17.55 30.30
CA LYS A 96 8.00 -17.40 29.06
C LYS A 96 8.67 -16.03 29.01
N TYR A 97 7.93 -14.95 29.26
CA TYR A 97 8.46 -13.58 29.25
C TYR A 97 9.64 -13.42 30.24
N GLN A 98 9.57 -14.03 31.41
CA GLN A 98 10.64 -14.02 32.42
C GLN A 98 11.96 -14.62 31.95
N GLN A 99 11.96 -15.48 30.91
CA GLN A 99 13.19 -16.03 30.34
C GLN A 99 13.95 -15.01 29.49
N PHE A 100 13.28 -13.95 29.01
CA PHE A 100 13.87 -12.98 28.10
C PHE A 100 14.77 -11.98 28.83
N PRO A 101 15.84 -11.52 28.16
CA PRO A 101 16.75 -10.58 28.79
C PRO A 101 16.12 -9.20 29.04
N GLU A 102 15.04 -8.82 28.35
CA GLU A 102 14.26 -7.61 28.68
C GLU A 102 13.66 -7.71 30.10
N PHE A 103 13.06 -8.84 30.46
CA PHE A 103 12.58 -9.07 31.83
C PHE A 103 13.74 -9.04 32.82
N LYS A 104 14.82 -9.76 32.55
CA LYS A 104 15.96 -9.89 33.48
C LYS A 104 16.68 -8.56 33.74
N ILE A 105 16.69 -7.64 32.78
CA ILE A 105 17.44 -6.38 32.85
C ILE A 105 16.54 -5.20 33.24
N LEU A 106 15.38 -5.06 32.60
CA LEU A 106 14.53 -3.87 32.74
C LEU A 106 13.31 -4.11 33.64
N ASN A 107 12.70 -5.30 33.56
CA ASN A 107 11.38 -5.57 34.13
C ASN A 107 11.39 -6.66 35.23
N HIS A 108 12.50 -6.84 35.96
CA HIS A 108 12.69 -7.99 36.86
C HIS A 108 11.72 -8.04 38.04
N ASP A 109 11.20 -6.89 38.45
CA ASP A 109 10.20 -6.76 39.53
C ASP A 109 8.75 -6.69 39.02
N MET A 110 8.54 -6.90 37.71
CA MET A 110 7.21 -6.77 37.08
C MET A 110 6.23 -7.81 37.61
N THR A 111 5.03 -7.36 37.94
CA THR A 111 3.91 -8.22 38.34
C THR A 111 3.16 -8.78 37.13
N LEU A 112 2.37 -9.84 37.35
CA LEU A 112 1.51 -10.39 36.31
C LEU A 112 0.51 -9.37 35.75
N THR A 113 0.05 -8.43 36.58
CA THR A 113 -0.89 -7.37 36.17
C THR A 113 -0.24 -6.39 35.20
N GLU A 114 1.00 -5.98 35.48
CA GLU A 114 1.78 -5.11 34.59
C GLU A 114 2.15 -5.84 33.30
N PHE A 115 2.50 -7.13 33.38
CA PHE A 115 2.72 -7.97 32.21
C PHE A 115 1.49 -8.02 31.29
N LYS A 116 0.29 -8.21 31.85
CA LYS A 116 -0.96 -8.19 31.07
C LYS A 116 -1.13 -6.89 30.30
N PHE A 117 -0.80 -5.75 30.91
CA PHE A 117 -0.90 -4.45 30.24
C PHE A 117 0.01 -4.36 29.01
N ILE A 118 1.31 -4.66 29.15
CA ILE A 118 2.25 -4.61 28.02
C ILE A 118 1.88 -5.64 26.95
N TRP A 119 1.44 -6.83 27.36
CA TRP A 119 0.99 -7.88 26.44
C TRP A 119 -0.22 -7.42 25.62
N TYR A 120 -1.21 -6.78 26.24
CA TYR A 120 -2.39 -6.27 25.53
C TYR A 120 -2.05 -5.12 24.58
N MET A 121 -1.07 -4.28 24.91
CA MET A 121 -0.60 -3.23 24.01
C MET A 121 0.01 -3.82 22.74
N GLU A 122 0.90 -4.81 22.87
CA GLU A 122 1.48 -5.46 21.71
C GLU A 122 0.44 -6.26 20.91
N TYR A 123 -0.41 -7.03 21.59
CA TYR A 123 -1.50 -7.77 20.97
C TYR A 123 -2.40 -6.84 20.16
N SER A 124 -2.80 -5.71 20.73
CA SER A 124 -3.66 -4.73 20.05
C SER A 124 -2.99 -4.18 18.79
N HIS A 125 -1.70 -3.83 18.87
CA HIS A 125 -0.94 -3.38 17.70
C HIS A 125 -0.86 -4.46 16.61
N ARG A 126 -0.55 -5.70 16.99
CA ARG A 126 -0.50 -6.86 16.09
C ARG A 126 -1.86 -7.17 15.45
N MET A 127 -2.96 -7.09 16.19
CA MET A 127 -4.31 -7.31 15.67
C MET A 127 -4.72 -6.18 14.74
N TRP A 128 -4.43 -4.94 15.10
CA TRP A 128 -4.70 -3.79 14.26
C TRP A 128 -3.95 -3.87 12.92
N GLY A 129 -2.68 -4.28 12.92
CA GLY A 129 -1.92 -4.56 11.70
C GLY A 129 -2.59 -5.58 10.77
N ARG A 130 -3.17 -6.65 11.33
CA ARG A 130 -3.95 -7.65 10.57
C ARG A 130 -5.23 -7.04 9.98
N VAL A 131 -5.95 -6.23 10.76
CA VAL A 131 -7.14 -5.52 10.29
C VAL A 131 -6.80 -4.58 9.13
N VAL A 132 -5.70 -3.82 9.24
CA VAL A 132 -5.18 -2.99 8.14
C VAL A 132 -4.89 -3.86 6.92
N GLY A 133 -4.19 -4.99 7.10
CA GLY A 133 -3.95 -5.98 6.04
C GLY A 133 -5.21 -6.37 5.28
N LEU A 134 -6.23 -6.83 6.00
CA LEU A 134 -7.51 -7.25 5.42
C LEU A 134 -8.26 -6.07 4.77
N ALA A 135 -8.21 -4.88 5.37
CA ALA A 135 -8.83 -3.67 4.86
C ALA A 135 -8.26 -3.24 3.50
N TYR A 136 -6.99 -3.54 3.21
CA TYR A 136 -6.44 -3.36 1.87
C TYR A 136 -6.80 -4.53 0.95
N ILE A 137 -6.52 -5.76 1.35
CA ILE A 137 -6.56 -6.91 0.45
C ILE A 137 -8.00 -7.27 0.01
N LEU A 138 -8.98 -7.30 0.93
CA LEU A 138 -10.33 -7.75 0.60
C LEU A 138 -11.06 -6.80 -0.35
N PRO A 139 -11.10 -5.47 -0.11
CA PRO A 139 -11.74 -4.55 -1.04
C PRO A 139 -10.96 -4.43 -2.36
N ALA A 140 -9.61 -4.51 -2.33
CA ALA A 140 -8.81 -4.53 -3.55
C ALA A 140 -9.18 -5.70 -4.46
N ALA A 141 -9.27 -6.92 -3.92
CA ALA A 141 -9.68 -8.11 -4.67
C ALA A 141 -11.12 -7.96 -5.20
N TYR A 142 -12.04 -7.42 -4.40
CA TYR A 142 -13.40 -7.15 -4.82
C TYR A 142 -13.48 -6.15 -5.99
N PHE A 143 -12.79 -5.00 -5.89
CA PHE A 143 -12.76 -3.97 -6.94
C PHE A 143 -12.09 -4.47 -8.21
N TRP A 144 -11.07 -5.32 -8.07
CA TRP A 144 -10.41 -5.96 -9.21
C TRP A 144 -11.38 -6.87 -9.97
N ARG A 145 -12.09 -7.76 -9.25
CA ARG A 145 -13.08 -8.67 -9.83
C ARG A 145 -14.24 -7.92 -10.48
N LYS A 146 -14.65 -6.78 -9.90
CA LYS A 146 -15.70 -5.91 -10.44
C LYS A 146 -15.25 -5.05 -11.62
N GLY A 147 -13.96 -5.00 -11.95
CA GLY A 147 -13.44 -4.17 -13.04
C GLY A 147 -13.48 -2.66 -12.75
N TRP A 148 -13.55 -2.27 -11.48
CA TRP A 148 -13.65 -0.85 -11.08
C TRP A 148 -12.31 -0.11 -11.13
N LEU A 149 -11.21 -0.83 -11.33
CA LEU A 149 -9.85 -0.30 -11.36
C LEU A 149 -9.39 -0.11 -12.81
N SER A 150 -9.09 1.15 -13.18
CA SER A 150 -8.42 1.45 -14.45
C SER A 150 -7.01 0.82 -14.48
N HIS A 151 -6.45 0.61 -15.68
CA HIS A 151 -5.10 0.07 -15.85
C HIS A 151 -4.02 0.71 -14.95
N PRO A 152 -3.89 2.05 -14.87
CA PRO A 152 -2.91 2.65 -13.98
C PRO A 152 -3.29 2.53 -12.50
N MET A 153 -4.58 2.39 -12.17
CA MET A 153 -5.01 2.18 -10.77
C MET A 153 -4.68 0.77 -10.29
N LYS A 154 -4.78 -0.24 -11.16
CA LYS A 154 -4.39 -1.62 -10.84
C LYS A 154 -2.95 -1.71 -10.33
N GLY A 155 -2.01 -1.05 -11.03
CA GLY A 155 -0.61 -1.00 -10.61
C GLY A 155 -0.42 -0.30 -9.25
N ARG A 156 -1.12 0.82 -9.01
CA ARG A 156 -1.08 1.53 -7.72
C ARG A 156 -1.62 0.67 -6.58
N VAL A 157 -2.79 0.06 -6.75
CA VAL A 157 -3.40 -0.82 -5.74
C VAL A 157 -2.52 -2.01 -5.43
N LEU A 158 -1.90 -2.63 -6.44
CA LEU A 158 -0.92 -3.71 -6.23
C LEU A 158 0.30 -3.23 -5.44
N ALA A 159 0.85 -2.07 -5.76
CA ALA A 159 1.97 -1.50 -5.01
C ALA A 159 1.61 -1.23 -3.54
N LEU A 160 0.42 -0.67 -3.28
CA LEU A 160 -0.07 -0.45 -1.91
C LEU A 160 -0.28 -1.76 -1.15
N CYS A 161 -0.88 -2.77 -1.78
CA CYS A 161 -1.04 -4.09 -1.17
C CYS A 161 0.33 -4.76 -0.91
N GLY A 162 1.28 -4.60 -1.83
CA GLY A 162 2.66 -5.05 -1.66
C GLY A 162 3.34 -4.37 -0.47
N LEU A 163 3.18 -3.05 -0.32
CA LEU A 163 3.69 -2.31 0.84
C LEU A 163 3.08 -2.76 2.16
N VAL A 164 1.78 -3.10 2.18
CA VAL A 164 1.11 -3.66 3.36
C VAL A 164 1.67 -5.04 3.73
N CYS A 165 1.88 -5.93 2.76
CA CYS A 165 2.53 -7.21 3.01
C CYS A 165 3.97 -7.04 3.50
N PHE A 166 4.72 -6.12 2.88
CA PHE A 166 6.08 -5.76 3.29
C PHE A 166 6.12 -5.21 4.72
N GLN A 167 5.15 -4.39 5.11
CA GLN A 167 5.00 -3.89 6.48
C GLN A 167 4.85 -5.03 7.49
N GLY A 168 3.98 -6.00 7.21
CA GLY A 168 3.84 -7.20 8.06
C GLY A 168 5.14 -8.00 8.19
N LEU A 169 5.85 -8.19 7.07
CA LEU A 169 7.16 -8.89 7.05
C LEU A 169 8.23 -8.14 7.84
N LEU A 170 8.30 -6.81 7.70
CA LEU A 170 9.26 -5.99 8.40
C LEU A 170 8.95 -5.94 9.91
N GLY A 171 7.68 -5.83 10.29
CA GLY A 171 7.25 -5.91 11.69
C GLY A 171 7.59 -7.26 12.34
N TRP A 172 7.38 -8.37 11.63
CA TRP A 172 7.84 -9.69 12.08
C TRP A 172 9.35 -9.75 12.25
N TYR A 173 10.11 -9.26 11.26
CA TYR A 173 11.57 -9.24 11.30
C TYR A 173 12.09 -8.41 12.49
N MET A 174 11.47 -7.27 12.79
CA MET A 174 11.81 -6.45 13.97
C MET A 174 11.70 -7.23 15.28
N VAL A 175 10.59 -7.95 15.49
CA VAL A 175 10.37 -8.71 16.72
C VAL A 175 11.34 -9.87 16.80
N LYS A 176 11.40 -10.73 15.78
CA LYS A 176 12.28 -11.92 15.77
C LYS A 176 13.71 -11.55 16.12
N SER A 177 14.21 -10.48 15.50
CA SER A 177 15.58 -10.03 15.66
C SER A 177 15.87 -9.23 16.93
N GLY A 178 14.83 -8.90 17.72
CA GLY A 178 14.96 -8.38 19.08
C GLY A 178 14.99 -9.48 20.14
N LEU A 179 14.55 -10.69 19.80
CA LEU A 179 14.54 -11.86 20.68
C LEU A 179 15.84 -12.70 20.59
N GLU A 180 16.69 -12.47 19.58
CA GLU A 180 17.97 -13.17 19.41
C GLU A 180 19.02 -12.61 20.39
N GLU A 181 19.55 -13.46 21.28
CA GLU A 181 20.70 -13.14 22.13
C GLU A 181 21.93 -12.90 21.24
N LYS A 182 22.57 -11.74 21.40
CA LYS A 182 23.84 -11.43 20.73
C LYS A 182 24.98 -11.65 21.73
N PRO A 183 25.80 -12.71 21.55
CA PRO A 183 26.84 -13.08 22.52
C PRO A 183 27.91 -11.99 22.74
N ASP A 184 28.13 -11.11 21.76
CA ASP A 184 29.25 -10.16 21.74
C ASP A 184 28.83 -8.68 21.88
N SER A 185 27.59 -8.39 22.25
CA SER A 185 27.14 -7.01 22.45
C SER A 185 26.57 -6.82 23.85
N HIS A 186 27.19 -5.94 24.63
CA HIS A 186 26.63 -5.36 25.87
C HIS A 186 25.37 -4.51 25.63
N ASP A 187 24.72 -4.65 24.47
CA ASP A 187 23.52 -3.92 24.10
C ASP A 187 22.30 -4.55 24.76
N ILE A 188 21.54 -3.73 25.48
CA ILE A 188 20.21 -4.04 26.00
C ILE A 188 19.38 -4.65 24.85
N PRO A 189 18.66 -5.78 25.05
CA PRO A 189 17.84 -6.41 24.03
C PRO A 189 16.75 -5.44 23.59
N ARG A 190 16.99 -4.77 22.46
CA ARG A 190 16.10 -3.76 21.91
C ARG A 190 16.06 -3.91 20.41
N VAL A 191 14.89 -3.69 19.83
CA VAL A 191 14.74 -3.62 18.37
C VAL A 191 15.71 -2.57 17.84
N SER A 192 16.53 -2.94 16.85
CA SER A 192 17.48 -2.02 16.22
C SER A 192 16.77 -0.76 15.73
N GLN A 193 17.34 0.41 16.05
CA GLN A 193 16.77 1.71 15.67
C GLN A 193 16.59 1.84 14.15
N TYR A 194 17.48 1.21 13.37
CA TYR A 194 17.37 1.17 11.91
C TYR A 194 16.13 0.39 11.43
N ARG A 195 15.79 -0.72 12.10
CA ARG A 195 14.60 -1.52 11.73
C ARG A 195 13.31 -0.79 12.11
N LEU A 196 13.29 -0.17 13.29
CA LEU A 196 12.17 0.67 13.73
C LEU A 196 11.95 1.85 12.77
N ALA A 197 13.01 2.56 12.40
CA ALA A 197 12.94 3.66 11.45
C ALA A 197 12.47 3.20 10.06
N ALA A 198 12.97 2.06 9.57
CA ALA A 198 12.53 1.49 8.29
C ALA A 198 11.04 1.11 8.31
N HIS A 199 10.55 0.55 9.43
CA HIS A 199 9.14 0.21 9.61
C HIS A 199 8.25 1.44 9.60
N LEU A 200 8.57 2.41 10.46
CA LEU A 200 7.81 3.66 10.56
C LEU A 200 7.86 4.43 9.24
N GLY A 201 9.04 4.55 8.62
CA GLY A 201 9.21 5.26 7.35
C GLY A 201 8.38 4.64 6.22
N SER A 202 8.38 3.32 6.09
CA SER A 202 7.54 2.67 5.06
C SER A 202 6.04 2.68 5.40
N ALA A 203 5.66 2.70 6.69
CA ALA A 203 4.27 2.96 7.10
C ALA A 203 3.81 4.37 6.71
N LEU A 204 4.67 5.38 6.89
CA LEU A 204 4.39 6.77 6.48
C LEU A 204 4.25 6.90 4.97
N VAL A 205 5.09 6.20 4.20
CA VAL A 205 4.96 6.13 2.73
C VAL A 205 3.62 5.50 2.33
N LEU A 206 3.24 4.39 2.96
CA LEU A 206 1.94 3.74 2.70
C LEU A 206 0.77 4.66 3.05
N TYR A 207 0.83 5.33 4.20
CA TYR A 207 -0.15 6.33 4.62
C TYR A 207 -0.30 7.46 3.59
N ALA A 208 0.82 8.10 3.23
CA ALA A 208 0.83 9.24 2.33
C ALA A 208 0.37 8.86 0.92
N ALA A 209 0.84 7.72 0.40
CA ALA A 209 0.45 7.24 -0.92
C ALA A 209 -1.05 6.91 -1.00
N SER A 210 -1.61 6.31 0.05
CA SER A 210 -3.03 5.97 0.12
C SER A 210 -3.90 7.21 0.30
N LEU A 211 -3.47 8.14 1.17
CA LEU A 211 -4.14 9.43 1.37
C LEU A 211 -4.18 10.21 0.06
N TRP A 212 -3.01 10.39 -0.57
CA TRP A 212 -2.87 11.12 -1.83
C TRP A 212 -3.72 10.51 -2.94
N THR A 213 -3.70 9.18 -3.08
CA THR A 213 -4.49 8.48 -4.10
C THR A 213 -5.99 8.60 -3.82
N GLY A 214 -6.41 8.46 -2.56
CA GLY A 214 -7.80 8.63 -2.14
C GLY A 214 -8.33 10.04 -2.42
N LEU A 215 -7.58 11.06 -2.00
CA LEU A 215 -7.92 12.47 -2.26
C LEU A 215 -7.93 12.79 -3.76
N SER A 216 -6.96 12.29 -4.53
CA SER A 216 -6.90 12.50 -5.99
C SER A 216 -8.09 11.91 -6.75
N LEU A 217 -8.76 10.90 -6.18
CA LEU A 217 -9.96 10.30 -6.74
C LEU A 217 -11.25 11.01 -6.34
N LEU A 218 -11.25 11.75 -5.23
CA LEU A 218 -12.43 12.41 -4.68
C LEU A 218 -12.48 13.91 -4.95
N LEU A 219 -11.32 14.56 -5.03
CA LEU A 219 -11.22 15.98 -5.26
C LEU A 219 -11.33 16.29 -6.77
N PRO A 220 -12.11 17.32 -7.17
CA PRO A 220 -12.13 17.79 -8.54
C PRO A 220 -10.72 18.20 -8.98
N ARG A 221 -10.27 17.70 -10.13
CA ARG A 221 -9.08 18.28 -10.76
C ARG A 221 -9.43 19.69 -11.21
N HIS A 222 -8.88 20.69 -10.53
CA HIS A 222 -8.92 22.05 -11.01
C HIS A 222 -8.16 22.06 -12.34
N GLN A 223 -8.87 21.99 -13.46
CA GLN A 223 -8.29 22.22 -14.76
C GLN A 223 -7.93 23.69 -14.77
N VAL A 224 -6.66 24.00 -14.45
CA VAL A 224 -6.09 25.29 -14.85
C VAL A 224 -6.26 25.31 -16.36
N GLN A 225 -7.26 26.05 -16.82
CA GLN A 225 -7.42 26.34 -18.24
C GLN A 225 -6.12 27.01 -18.65
N ARG A 226 -5.20 26.24 -19.22
CA ARG A 226 -4.07 26.81 -19.95
C ARG A 226 -4.70 27.43 -21.17
N GLY A 227 -5.02 28.72 -21.05
CA GLY A 227 -5.48 29.56 -22.12
C GLY A 227 -4.53 29.44 -23.30
N ALA A 228 -5.15 29.41 -24.48
CA ALA A 228 -4.54 29.33 -25.80
C ALA A 228 -3.51 30.43 -26.06
#